data_AF-A0A5C3Q980-F1
#
_entry.id   AF-A0A5C3Q980-F1
#
_cell.length_a   1.000
_cell.length_b   1.000
_cell.length_c   1.000
_cell.angle_alpha   90.00
_cell.angle_beta   90.00
_cell.angle_gamma   90.00
#
_symmetry.space_group_name_H-M   'P 1'
#
loop_
_entity.id
_entity.type
_entity.pdbx_description
1 polymer ?
#
loop_
_entity_poly.entity_id
_entity_poly.type
_entity_poly.pdbx_seq_one_letter_code
_entity_poly.pdbx_strand_id
1 'polypeptide(L)'
;MDTQRRQVLQELCTTEEHFIARLEGTIRLYVLPLRVESTRTWITGVPPDFAKLLDWFEDIMHLHRFMVTSLRSRLVDHESRHGASFRGGDETVAELLGKFIHRLEVYQPYLVQLSGVVDLVGKMVDDGSNDLGQFIQMQQKAGGGGDELQQMLVEPVDMLSKYPDIFRVSD
;
A
#
# COMPACT_ATOMS: atom_id res chain seq x y z
N MET A 1 28.47 12.23 -0.31
CA MET A 1 27.71 11.22 0.46
C MET A 1 26.37 11.78 0.94
N ASP A 2 26.32 12.96 1.57
CA ASP A 2 25.06 13.54 2.09
C ASP A 2 23.99 13.80 1.03
N THR A 3 24.36 14.30 -0.15
CA THR A 3 23.42 14.55 -1.25
C THR A 3 22.81 13.26 -1.79
N GLN A 4 23.59 12.19 -1.89
CA GLN A 4 23.12 10.88 -2.38
C GLN A 4 22.15 10.23 -1.39
N ARG A 5 22.46 10.26 -0.08
CA ARG A 5 21.53 9.77 0.96
C ARG A 5 20.22 10.54 0.96
N ARG A 6 20.27 11.87 0.82
CA ARG A 6 19.06 12.71 0.72
C ARG A 6 18.22 12.36 -0.51
N GLN A 7 18.87 12.15 -1.65
CA GLN A 7 18.21 11.78 -2.88
C GLN A 7 17.49 10.43 -2.75
N VAL A 8 18.14 9.41 -2.19
CA VAL A 8 17.51 8.10 -1.94
C VAL A 8 16.31 8.21 -0.99
N LEU A 9 16.43 9.01 0.07
CA LEU A 9 15.31 9.25 1.01
C LEU A 9 14.14 9.98 0.36
N GLN A 10 14.43 10.95 -0.48
CA GLN A 10 13.40 11.68 -1.23
C GLN A 10 12.72 10.76 -2.24
N GLU A 11 13.49 9.97 -2.99
CA GLU A 11 12.98 8.97 -3.92
C GLU A 11 12.10 7.93 -3.21
N LEU A 12 12.53 7.43 -2.05
CA LEU A 12 11.74 6.53 -1.22
C LEU A 12 10.42 7.18 -0.80
N CYS A 13 10.46 8.39 -0.24
CA CYS A 13 9.25 9.11 0.17
C CYS A 13 8.29 9.32 -1.03
N THR A 14 8.79 9.77 -2.17
CA THR A 14 7.97 10.01 -3.36
C THR A 14 7.37 8.71 -3.91
N THR A 15 8.14 7.62 -3.94
CA THR A 15 7.65 6.31 -4.39
C THR A 15 6.52 5.81 -3.49
N GLU A 16 6.71 5.91 -2.18
CA GLU A 16 5.72 5.52 -1.19
C GLU A 16 4.45 6.38 -1.25
N GLU A 17 4.58 7.69 -1.45
CA GLU A 17 3.41 8.58 -1.60
C GLU A 17 2.56 8.22 -2.82
N HIS A 18 3.20 7.93 -3.96
CA HIS A 18 2.48 7.47 -5.13
C HIS A 18 1.78 6.12 -4.86
N PHE A 19 2.48 5.20 -4.20
CA PHE A 19 1.90 3.91 -3.82
C PHE A 19 0.68 4.08 -2.90
N ILE A 20 0.80 4.87 -1.83
CA ILE A 20 -0.31 5.18 -0.91
C ILE A 20 -1.48 5.81 -1.67
N ALA A 21 -1.22 6.78 -2.56
CA ALA A 21 -2.28 7.43 -3.33
C ALA A 21 -3.07 6.43 -4.20
N ARG A 22 -2.39 5.43 -4.79
CA ARG A 22 -3.07 4.36 -5.54
C ARG A 22 -3.89 3.44 -4.63
N LEU A 23 -3.35 3.02 -3.49
CA LEU A 23 -4.10 2.20 -2.53
C LEU A 23 -5.33 2.94 -2.00
N GLU A 24 -5.21 4.23 -1.68
CA GLU A 24 -6.34 5.06 -1.27
C GLU A 24 -7.41 5.18 -2.36
N GLY A 25 -7.00 5.31 -3.63
CA GLY A 25 -7.91 5.29 -4.76
C GLY A 25 -8.69 3.97 -4.83
N THR A 26 -7.98 2.85 -4.71
CA THR A 26 -8.57 1.51 -4.68
C THR A 26 -9.55 1.35 -3.51
N ILE A 27 -9.16 1.79 -2.31
CA ILE A 27 -10.02 1.77 -1.11
C ILE A 27 -11.28 2.61 -1.33
N ARG A 28 -11.15 3.81 -1.89
CA ARG A 28 -12.30 4.68 -2.18
C ARG A 28 -13.27 4.07 -3.20
N LEU A 29 -12.76 3.38 -4.22
CA LEU A 29 -13.57 2.78 -5.28
C LEU A 29 -14.22 1.46 -4.86
N TYR A 30 -13.50 0.59 -4.14
CA TYR A 30 -13.94 -0.79 -3.91
C TYR A 30 -14.26 -1.10 -2.46
N VAL A 31 -13.53 -0.54 -1.50
CA VAL A 31 -13.68 -0.88 -0.07
C VAL A 31 -14.81 -0.07 0.56
N LEU A 32 -14.76 1.26 0.46
CA LEU A 32 -15.73 2.14 1.12
C LEU A 32 -17.17 1.86 0.70
N PRO A 33 -17.50 1.61 -0.59
CA PRO A 33 -18.88 1.33 -0.98
C PRO A 33 -19.41 -0.04 -0.50
N LEU A 34 -18.52 -0.97 -0.15
CA LEU A 34 -18.87 -2.30 0.37
C LEU A 34 -18.96 -2.33 1.91
N ARG A 35 -18.68 -1.20 2.59
CA ARG A 35 -18.85 -1.07 4.03
C ARG A 35 -20.19 -0.45 4.37
N VAL A 36 -20.79 -0.95 5.44
CA VAL A 36 -21.94 -0.30 6.07
C VAL A 36 -21.48 1.05 6.60
N GLU A 37 -22.22 2.11 6.25
CA GLU A 37 -21.85 3.50 6.50
C GLU A 37 -21.35 3.74 7.93
N SER A 38 -20.20 4.41 8.04
CA SER A 38 -19.55 4.74 9.32
C SER A 38 -19.18 3.52 10.20
N THR A 39 -19.09 2.31 9.62
CA THR A 39 -18.63 1.11 10.32
C THR A 39 -17.50 0.41 9.56
N ARG A 40 -16.86 -0.56 10.24
CA ARG A 40 -15.94 -1.52 9.62
C ARG A 40 -16.65 -2.81 9.17
N THR A 41 -17.98 -2.82 9.17
CA THR A 41 -18.77 -4.00 8.84
C THR A 41 -19.01 -4.07 7.34
N TRP A 42 -18.78 -5.24 6.76
CA TRP A 42 -19.06 -5.52 5.36
C TRP A 42 -20.56 -5.68 5.11
N ILE A 43 -21.04 -5.22 3.96
CA ILE A 43 -22.43 -5.49 3.54
C ILE A 43 -22.65 -6.99 3.31
N THR A 44 -23.91 -7.42 3.37
CA THR A 44 -24.29 -8.80 3.05
C THR A 44 -23.93 -9.13 1.61
N GLY A 45 -23.37 -10.32 1.37
CA GLY A 45 -22.99 -10.81 0.04
C GLY A 45 -21.49 -10.69 -0.27
N VAL A 46 -20.72 -9.99 0.57
CA VAL A 46 -19.25 -9.96 0.45
C VAL A 46 -18.66 -11.26 0.99
N PRO A 47 -17.90 -12.04 0.19
CA PRO A 47 -17.25 -13.25 0.66
C PRO A 47 -16.26 -12.95 1.81
N PRO A 48 -16.22 -13.78 2.88
CA PRO A 48 -15.37 -13.51 4.04
C PRO A 48 -13.87 -13.39 3.73
N ASP A 49 -13.37 -14.18 2.79
CA ASP A 49 -11.94 -14.16 2.40
C ASP A 49 -11.60 -12.88 1.61
N PHE A 50 -12.52 -12.43 0.75
CA PHE A 50 -12.37 -11.16 0.04
C PHE A 50 -12.42 -9.97 1.01
N ALA A 51 -13.38 -9.97 1.93
CA ALA A 51 -13.49 -8.98 3.00
C ALA A 51 -12.20 -8.86 3.83
N LYS A 52 -11.66 -9.99 4.31
CA LYS A 52 -10.41 -10.00 5.08
C LYS A 52 -9.22 -9.51 4.29
N LEU A 53 -9.10 -9.91 3.01
CA LEU A 53 -8.03 -9.41 2.15
C LEU A 53 -8.07 -7.88 2.04
N LEU A 54 -9.27 -7.32 1.86
CA LEU A 54 -9.45 -5.86 1.78
C LEU A 54 -9.20 -5.15 3.12
N ASP A 55 -9.50 -5.79 4.26
CA ASP A 55 -9.13 -5.25 5.57
C ASP A 55 -7.59 -5.17 5.72
N TRP A 56 -6.86 -6.24 5.36
CA TRP A 56 -5.40 -6.18 5.36
C TRP A 56 -4.83 -5.22 4.31
N PHE A 57 -5.48 -5.05 3.16
CA PHE A 57 -5.10 -4.05 2.16
C PHE A 57 -5.16 -2.63 2.72
N GLU A 58 -6.21 -2.31 3.48
CA GLU A 58 -6.35 -1.04 4.18
C GLU A 58 -5.29 -0.90 5.29
N ASP A 59 -5.02 -1.96 6.06
CA ASP A 59 -3.98 -1.95 7.09
C ASP A 59 -2.58 -1.74 6.51
N ILE A 60 -2.29 -2.34 5.35
CA ILE A 60 -1.05 -2.13 4.60
C ILE A 60 -0.94 -0.65 4.18
N MET A 61 -1.99 -0.07 3.60
CA MET A 61 -1.99 1.36 3.24
C MET A 61 -1.67 2.24 4.45
N HIS A 62 -2.31 1.97 5.60
CA HIS A 62 -2.04 2.69 6.84
C HIS A 62 -0.62 2.50 7.36
N LEU A 63 -0.05 1.30 7.24
CA LEU A 63 1.34 1.05 7.59
C LEU A 63 2.30 1.89 6.75
N HIS A 64 2.13 1.90 5.43
CA HIS A 64 2.97 2.67 4.52
C HIS A 64 2.83 4.18 4.77
N ARG A 65 1.60 4.67 5.00
CA ARG A 65 1.39 6.06 5.39
C ARG A 65 2.12 6.40 6.68
N PHE A 66 2.08 5.52 7.68
CA PHE A 66 2.79 5.73 8.94
C PHE A 66 4.32 5.71 8.75
N MET A 67 4.84 4.84 7.89
CA MET A 67 6.26 4.82 7.51
C MET A 67 6.69 6.14 6.88
N VAL A 68 6.01 6.60 5.83
CA VAL A 68 6.34 7.86 5.14
C VAL A 68 6.28 9.06 6.08
N THR A 69 5.23 9.15 6.89
CA THR A 69 5.06 10.25 7.84
C THR A 69 6.21 10.28 8.85
N SER A 70 6.63 9.12 9.33
CA SER A 70 7.75 8.99 10.26
C SER A 70 9.09 9.36 9.61
N LEU A 71 9.32 8.92 8.37
CA LEU A 71 10.52 9.26 7.60
C LEU A 71 10.60 10.77 7.32
N ARG A 72 9.49 11.38 6.90
CA ARG A 72 9.41 12.82 6.64
C ARG A 72 9.60 13.66 7.90
N SER A 73 8.95 13.30 9.00
CA SER A 73 9.12 14.03 10.27
C SER A 73 10.60 14.08 10.66
N ARG A 74 11.32 12.99 10.47
CA ARG A 74 12.76 12.89 10.78
C ARG A 74 13.62 13.72 9.83
N LEU A 75 13.29 13.71 8.53
CA LEU A 75 13.95 14.57 7.54
C LEU A 75 13.79 16.05 7.90
N VAL A 76 12.56 16.49 8.20
CA VAL A 76 12.26 17.88 8.57
C VAL A 76 12.95 18.27 9.88
N ASP A 77 12.90 17.41 10.91
CA ASP A 77 13.58 17.65 12.18
C ASP A 77 15.10 17.77 12.01
N HIS A 78 15.68 16.91 11.19
CA HIS A 78 17.10 16.93 10.88
C HIS A 78 17.49 18.21 10.13
N GLU A 79 16.77 18.57 9.06
CA GLU A 79 17.00 19.80 8.30
C GLU A 79 16.89 21.05 9.19
N SER A 80 15.91 21.07 10.10
CA SER A 80 15.70 22.18 11.04
C SER A 80 16.83 22.33 12.06
N ARG A 81 17.45 21.21 12.48
CA ARG A 81 18.49 21.21 13.53
C ARG A 81 19.91 21.32 12.97
N HIS A 82 20.18 20.72 11.82
CA HIS A 82 21.55 20.49 11.33
C HIS A 82 21.75 21.05 9.90
N GLY A 83 20.71 21.67 9.33
CA GLY A 83 20.73 22.13 7.94
C GLY A 83 20.75 20.94 6.98
N ALA A 84 21.24 21.16 5.76
CA ALA A 84 21.26 20.10 4.76
C ALA A 84 22.32 19.00 5.02
N SER A 85 23.27 19.17 5.95
CA SER A 85 24.36 18.20 6.14
C SER A 85 23.99 17.11 7.14
N PHE A 86 24.12 15.84 6.74
CA PHE A 86 23.96 14.69 7.63
C PHE A 86 25.28 14.47 8.38
N ARG A 87 25.26 14.55 9.72
CA ARG A 87 26.46 14.32 10.53
C ARG A 87 26.58 12.84 10.92
N GLY A 88 27.82 12.39 11.13
CA GLY A 88 28.10 11.06 11.68
C GLY A 88 27.57 10.97 13.11
N GLY A 89 26.36 10.46 13.27
CA GLY A 89 25.62 10.43 14.53
C GLY A 89 24.09 10.50 14.34
N ASP A 90 23.63 10.91 13.16
CA ASP A 90 22.21 10.89 12.82
C ASP A 90 21.71 9.46 12.59
N GLU A 91 20.50 9.20 13.06
CA GLU A 91 19.82 7.92 12.88
C GLU A 91 19.78 7.56 11.39
N THR A 92 20.33 6.40 11.04
CA THR A 92 20.44 5.97 9.66
C THR A 92 19.07 5.61 9.09
N VAL A 93 18.92 5.71 7.77
CA VAL A 93 17.73 5.24 7.06
C VAL A 93 17.39 3.79 7.40
N ALA A 94 18.43 2.96 7.59
CA ALA A 94 18.29 1.57 7.99
C ALA A 94 17.73 1.42 9.41
N GLU A 95 18.12 2.27 10.36
CA GLU A 95 17.57 2.27 11.72
C GLU A 95 16.11 2.73 11.74
N LEU A 96 15.75 3.71 10.91
CA LEU A 96 14.37 4.15 10.75
C LEU A 96 13.49 3.05 10.16
N LEU A 97 13.91 2.43 9.06
CA LEU A 97 13.17 1.35 8.40
C LEU A 97 13.15 0.07 9.25
N GLY A 98 14.23 -0.19 10.01
CA GLY A 98 14.35 -1.31 10.93
C GLY A 98 13.21 -1.35 11.96
N LYS A 99 12.72 -0.17 12.38
CA LYS A 99 11.58 -0.04 13.30
C LYS A 99 10.25 -0.50 12.69
N PHE A 100 10.17 -0.67 11.37
CA PHE A 100 8.94 -1.09 10.68
C PHE A 100 8.97 -2.55 10.25
N ILE A 101 10.13 -3.22 10.30
CA ILE A 101 10.28 -4.62 9.85
C ILE A 101 9.26 -5.54 10.54
N HIS A 102 9.09 -5.41 11.86
CA HIS A 102 8.11 -6.23 12.58
C HIS A 102 6.66 -5.92 12.18
N ARG A 103 6.37 -4.67 11.78
CA ARG A 103 5.03 -4.26 11.36
C ARG A 103 4.66 -4.74 9.96
N LEU A 104 5.65 -5.11 9.15
CA LEU A 104 5.42 -5.77 7.86
C LEU A 104 4.77 -7.16 8.02
N GLU A 105 4.62 -7.68 9.24
CA GLU A 105 3.87 -8.92 9.50
C GLU A 105 2.43 -8.87 8.98
N VAL A 106 1.83 -7.67 8.84
CA VAL A 106 0.50 -7.49 8.24
C VAL A 106 0.42 -8.05 6.81
N TYR A 107 1.55 -8.12 6.09
CA TYR A 107 1.62 -8.71 4.77
C TYR A 107 1.51 -10.24 4.78
N GLN A 108 1.82 -10.92 5.87
CA GLN A 108 1.83 -12.39 5.90
C GLN A 108 0.47 -13.00 5.55
N PRO A 109 -0.64 -12.67 6.24
CA PRO A 109 -1.95 -13.22 5.89
C PRO A 109 -2.42 -12.72 4.51
N TYR A 110 -2.06 -11.49 4.13
CA TYR A 110 -2.36 -10.92 2.82
C TYR A 110 -1.74 -11.76 1.68
N LEU A 111 -0.45 -12.04 1.77
CA LEU A 111 0.31 -12.81 0.78
C LEU A 111 -0.24 -14.24 0.62
N VAL A 112 -0.62 -14.87 1.73
CA VAL A 112 -1.17 -16.23 1.73
C VAL A 112 -2.53 -16.28 1.03
N GLN A 113 -3.38 -15.27 1.21
CA GLN A 113 -4.74 -15.27 0.67
C GLN A 113 -4.84 -14.66 -0.74
N LEU A 114 -3.86 -13.84 -1.15
CA LEU A 114 -3.95 -13.02 -2.37
C LEU A 114 -4.31 -13.83 -3.61
N SER A 115 -3.59 -14.92 -3.89
CA SER A 115 -3.82 -15.73 -5.10
C SER A 115 -5.24 -16.28 -5.18
N GLY A 116 -5.73 -16.88 -4.09
CA GLY A 116 -7.08 -17.43 -4.02
C GLY A 116 -8.16 -16.36 -4.17
N VAL A 117 -7.94 -15.16 -3.63
CA VAL A 117 -8.88 -14.06 -3.75
C VAL A 117 -8.87 -13.43 -5.14
N VAL A 118 -7.71 -13.29 -5.78
CA VAL A 118 -7.60 -12.83 -7.19
C VAL A 118 -8.37 -13.78 -8.12
N ASP A 119 -8.21 -15.09 -7.94
CA ASP A 119 -8.97 -16.09 -8.70
C ASP A 119 -10.47 -16.03 -8.42
N LEU A 120 -10.86 -15.80 -7.16
CA LEU A 120 -12.25 -15.62 -6.76
C LEU A 120 -12.87 -14.39 -7.43
N VAL A 121 -12.17 -13.25 -7.42
CA VAL A 121 -12.59 -12.01 -8.08
C VAL A 121 -12.81 -12.25 -9.57
N GLY A 122 -11.86 -12.90 -10.25
CA GLY A 122 -12.01 -13.23 -11.68
C GLY A 122 -13.29 -14.03 -11.95
N LYS A 123 -13.53 -15.09 -11.19
CA LYS A 123 -14.76 -15.91 -11.33
C LYS A 123 -16.04 -15.12 -11.08
N MET A 124 -16.05 -14.22 -10.09
CA MET A 124 -17.23 -13.39 -9.80
C MET A 124 -17.48 -12.38 -10.92
N VAL A 125 -16.43 -11.77 -11.47
CA VAL A 125 -16.53 -10.82 -12.58
C VAL A 125 -17.01 -11.51 -13.86
N ASP A 126 -16.60 -12.75 -14.12
CA ASP A 126 -17.02 -13.53 -15.28
C ASP A 126 -18.46 -14.06 -15.14
N ASP A 127 -18.94 -14.25 -13.91
CA ASP A 127 -20.31 -14.65 -13.63
C ASP A 127 -21.26 -13.43 -13.69
N GLY A 128 -21.93 -13.27 -14.84
CA GLY A 128 -22.90 -12.19 -15.05
C GLY A 128 -24.11 -12.21 -14.11
N SER A 129 -24.30 -13.25 -13.30
CA SER A 129 -25.34 -13.32 -12.26
C SER A 129 -24.85 -12.94 -10.86
N ASN A 130 -23.54 -12.69 -10.69
CA ASN A 130 -22.94 -12.35 -9.41
C ASN A 130 -23.01 -10.84 -9.13
N ASP A 131 -23.76 -10.45 -8.09
CA ASP A 131 -23.94 -9.03 -7.72
C ASP A 131 -22.62 -8.32 -7.40
N LEU A 132 -21.69 -9.00 -6.71
CA LEU A 132 -20.38 -8.43 -6.36
C LEU A 132 -19.49 -8.28 -7.61
N GLY A 133 -19.54 -9.25 -8.52
CA GLY A 133 -18.87 -9.17 -9.82
C GLY A 133 -19.36 -7.98 -10.65
N GLN A 134 -20.69 -7.80 -10.72
CA GLN A 134 -21.28 -6.63 -11.39
C GLN A 134 -20.86 -5.32 -10.73
N PHE A 135 -20.83 -5.26 -9.40
CA PHE A 135 -20.32 -4.10 -8.67
C PHE A 135 -18.87 -3.78 -9.05
N ILE A 136 -17.98 -4.78 -9.09
CA ILE A 136 -16.57 -4.60 -9.46
C ILE A 136 -16.46 -4.03 -10.88
N GLN A 137 -17.21 -4.58 -11.84
CA GLN A 137 -17.24 -4.07 -13.21
C GLN A 137 -17.76 -2.62 -13.29
N MET A 138 -18.75 -2.27 -12.48
CA MET A 138 -19.28 -0.90 -12.40
C MET A 138 -18.23 0.07 -11.86
N GLN A 139 -17.51 -0.30 -10.80
CA GLN A 139 -16.45 0.55 -10.23
C GLN A 139 -15.27 0.71 -11.17
N GLN A 140 -14.87 -0.35 -11.88
CA GLN A 140 -13.81 -0.25 -12.88
C GLN A 140 -14.16 0.76 -13.99
N LYS A 141 -15.40 0.74 -14.47
CA LYS A 141 -15.90 1.73 -15.44
C LYS A 141 -15.93 3.15 -14.85
N ALA A 142 -16.38 3.30 -13.61
CA ALA A 142 -16.42 4.59 -12.92
C ALA A 142 -15.02 5.17 -12.66
N GLY A 143 -14.03 4.31 -12.42
CA GLY A 143 -12.61 4.65 -12.29
C GLY A 143 -11.91 4.99 -13.61
N GLY A 144 -12.65 5.11 -14.72
CA GLY A 144 -12.11 5.46 -16.03
C GLY A 144 -11.60 4.27 -16.86
N GLY A 145 -11.95 3.04 -16.49
CA GLY A 145 -11.51 1.84 -17.21
C GLY A 145 -10.02 1.56 -17.09
N GLY A 146 -9.38 2.04 -16.02
CA GLY A 146 -7.99 1.75 -15.69
C GLY A 146 -7.79 0.30 -15.24
N ASP A 147 -6.79 0.10 -14.38
CA ASP A 147 -6.36 -1.22 -13.95
C ASP A 147 -7.51 -2.05 -13.35
N GLU A 148 -7.48 -3.36 -13.61
CA GLU A 148 -8.42 -4.30 -13.02
C GLU A 148 -8.20 -4.39 -11.51
N LEU A 149 -9.27 -4.66 -10.74
CA LEU A 149 -9.16 -4.83 -9.29
C LEU A 149 -8.10 -5.90 -8.93
N GLN A 150 -8.02 -6.97 -9.71
CA GLN A 150 -7.01 -8.02 -9.55
C GLN A 150 -5.58 -7.45 -9.60
N GLN A 151 -5.30 -6.52 -10.52
CA GLN A 151 -3.99 -5.89 -10.64
C GLN A 151 -3.72 -4.95 -9.46
N MET A 152 -4.73 -4.18 -9.05
CA MET A 152 -4.65 -3.32 -7.87
C MET A 152 -4.35 -4.10 -6.58
N LEU A 153 -4.90 -5.31 -6.43
CA LEU A 153 -4.63 -6.21 -5.31
C LEU A 153 -3.20 -6.80 -5.35
N VAL A 154 -2.51 -6.81 -6.49
CA VAL A 154 -1.11 -7.27 -6.55
C VAL A 154 -0.13 -6.17 -6.15
N GLU A 155 -0.53 -4.90 -6.27
CA GLU A 155 0.35 -3.75 -6.02
C GLU A 155 1.11 -3.76 -4.68
N PRO A 156 0.53 -4.18 -3.54
CA PRO A 156 1.28 -4.25 -2.30
C PRO A 156 2.48 -5.20 -2.38
N VAL A 157 2.33 -6.32 -3.09
CA VAL A 157 3.41 -7.30 -3.30
C VAL A 157 4.49 -6.74 -4.21
N ASP A 158 4.07 -6.05 -5.28
CA ASP A 158 5.01 -5.35 -6.17
C ASP A 158 5.80 -4.30 -5.40
N MET A 159 5.16 -3.56 -4.49
CA MET A 159 5.84 -2.57 -3.66
C MET A 159 6.89 -3.21 -2.75
N LEU A 160 6.60 -4.35 -2.12
CA LEU A 160 7.60 -5.09 -1.34
C LEU A 160 8.83 -5.47 -2.16
N SER A 161 8.62 -5.86 -3.43
CA SER A 161 9.71 -6.25 -4.32
C SER A 161 10.63 -5.11 -4.74
N LYS A 162 10.16 -3.85 -4.63
CA LYS A 162 10.92 -2.65 -5.01
C LYS A 162 11.91 -2.17 -3.95
N TYR A 163 11.71 -2.51 -2.68
CA TYR A 163 12.60 -2.04 -1.61
C TYR A 163 14.07 -2.43 -1.83
N PRO A 164 14.41 -3.67 -2.21
CA PRO A 164 15.80 -4.03 -2.52
C PRO A 164 16.44 -3.16 -3.61
N ASP A 165 15.68 -2.79 -4.65
CA ASP A 165 16.18 -1.98 -5.75
C ASP A 165 16.46 -0.53 -5.33
N ILE A 166 15.63 0.05 -4.46
CA ILE A 166 15.82 1.42 -3.93
C ILE A 166 17.12 1.53 -3.13
N PHE A 167 17.52 0.46 -2.43
CA PHE A 167 18.75 0.44 -1.63
C PHE A 167 19.96 -0.14 -2.36
N ARG A 168 19.81 -0.58 -3.61
CA ARG A 168 20.91 -1.14 -4.39
C ARG A 168 21.86 -0.01 -4.80
N VAL A 169 23.08 -0.04 -4.28
CA VAL A 169 24.15 0.86 -4.73
C VAL A 169 24.56 0.41 -6.14
N SER A 170 24.51 1.32 -7.11
CA SER A 170 25.12 1.07 -8.42
C SER A 170 26.64 1.03 -8.23
N ASP A 171 27.26 -0.10 -8.53
CA ASP A 171 28.72 -0.28 -8.54
C ASP A 171 29.41 0.59 -9.61
#